data_AF-A0A091C6U9-F1
#
_entry.id   AF-A0A091C6U9-F1
#
_cell.length_a   1.000
_cell.length_b   1.000
_cell.length_c   1.000
_cell.angle_alpha   90.00
_cell.angle_beta   90.00
_cell.angle_gamma   90.00
#
_symmetry.space_group_name_H-M   'P 1'
#
loop_
_entity.id
_entity.type
_entity.pdbx_description
1 polymer ?
#
loop_
_entity_poly.entity_id
_entity_poly.type
_entity_poly.pdbx_seq_one_letter_code
_entity_poly.pdbx_strand_id
1 'polypeptide(L)' 'MRVLVTGGGTGGHIYPGLAFINYVKSVEPGSRFFIRGGRTRNGE' A
#
# COMPACT_ATOMS: atom_id res chain seq x y z
N MET A 1 2.11 -11.28 -10.32
CA MET A 1 1.66 -9.91 -10.67
C MET A 1 2.63 -8.87 -10.10
N ARG A 2 2.74 -7.68 -10.73
CA ARG A 2 3.45 -6.51 -10.15
C ARG A 2 2.43 -5.42 -9.87
N VAL A 3 2.29 -5.01 -8.61
CA VAL A 3 1.26 -4.04 -8.17
C VAL A 3 1.92 -2.84 -7.52
N LEU A 4 1.55 -1.64 -7.97
CA LEU A 4 1.89 -0.37 -7.34
C LEU A 4 0.70 0.10 -6.51
N VAL A 5 0.89 0.28 -5.21
CA VAL A 5 -0.13 0.78 -4.28
C VAL A 5 0.28 2.18 -3.81
N THR A 6 -0.54 3.18 -4.16
CA THR A 6 -0.33 4.59 -3.78
C THR A 6 -1.46 5.06 -2.88
N GLY A 7 -1.14 5.88 -1.88
CA GLY A 7 -2.15 6.48 -1.00
C GLY A 7 -1.59 7.61 -0.15
N GLY A 8 -2.47 8.36 0.51
CA GLY A 8 -2.08 9.37 1.50
C GLY A 8 -1.33 8.75 2.69
N GLY A 9 -0.60 9.57 3.45
CA GLY A 9 0.21 9.11 4.58
C GLY A 9 -0.56 8.79 5.86
N THR A 10 -1.88 9.00 5.88
CA THR A 10 -2.71 8.74 7.07
C THR A 10 -3.12 7.28 7.14
N GLY A 11 -3.34 6.78 8.37
CA GLY A 11 -3.75 5.39 8.59
C GLY A 11 -4.97 4.97 7.76
N GLY A 12 -5.93 5.87 7.55
CA GLY A 12 -7.14 5.61 6.75
C GLY A 12 -6.88 5.18 5.31
N HIS A 13 -5.73 5.54 4.71
CA HIS A 13 -5.35 5.08 3.36
C HIS A 13 -4.39 3.89 3.39
N ILE A 14 -3.59 3.75 4.45
CA ILE A 14 -2.59 2.68 4.59
C ILE A 14 -3.25 1.34 4.91
N TYR A 15 -4.20 1.30 5.87
CA TYR A 15 -4.81 0.03 6.30
C TYR A 15 -5.61 -0.67 5.18
N PRO A 16 -6.42 0.02 4.37
CA PRO A 16 -7.08 -0.61 3.22
C PRO A 16 -6.08 -1.15 2.19
N GLY A 17 -5.00 -0.40 1.93
CA GLY A 17 -3.93 -0.85 1.03
C GLY A 17 -3.24 -2.12 1.52
N LEU A 18 -2.96 -2.22 2.82
CA LEU A 18 -2.40 -3.43 3.45
C LEU A 18 -3.38 -4.61 3.41
N ALA A 19 -4.67 -4.37 3.69
CA ALA A 19 -5.69 -5.42 3.62
C ALA A 19 -5.80 -6.01 2.21
N PHE A 20 -5.80 -5.15 1.18
CA PHE A 20 -5.79 -5.58 -0.22
C PHE A 20 -4.53 -6.41 -0.56
N ILE A 21 -3.35 -5.95 -0.15
CA ILE A 21 -2.09 -6.68 -0.39
C ILE A 21 -2.12 -8.06 0.27
N ASN A 22 -2.62 -8.15 1.50
CA ASN A 22 -2.72 -9.43 2.21
C ASN A 22 -3.68 -10.40 1.51
N TYR A 23 -4.80 -9.90 0.99
CA TYR A 23 -5.71 -10.70 0.18
C TYR A 23 -5.04 -11.18 -1.11
N VAL A 24 -4.38 -10.31 -1.87
CA VAL A 24 -3.72 -10.72 -3.11
C VAL A 24 -2.59 -11.72 -2.85
N LYS A 25 -1.87 -11.59 -1.73
CA LYS A 25 -0.85 -12.57 -1.32
C LYS A 25 -1.44 -13.95 -0.99
N SER A 26 -2.69 -14.04 -0.50
CA SER A 26 -3.33 -15.34 -0.23
C SER A 26 -3.77 -16.05 -1.51
N VAL A 27 -4.14 -15.29 -2.54
CA VAL A 27 -4.59 -15.83 -3.83
C VAL A 27 -3.41 -16.09 -4.78
N GLU A 28 -2.42 -15.20 -4.81
CA GLU A 28 -1.25 -15.28 -5.69
C GLU A 28 0.05 -14.93 -4.92
N PRO A 29 0.68 -15.93 -4.28
CA PRO A 29 1.87 -15.74 -3.42
C PRO A 29 3.09 -15.18 -4.16
N GLY A 30 3.19 -15.37 -5.48
CA GLY A 30 4.28 -14.86 -6.32
C GLY A 30 4.17 -13.37 -6.66
N SER A 31 3.17 -12.68 -6.14
CA SER A 31 2.94 -11.26 -6.39
C SER A 31 3.98 -10.36 -5.74
N ARG A 32 4.46 -9.35 -6.48
CA ARG A 32 5.34 -8.30 -5.96
C ARG A 32 4.60 -6.98 -5.82
N PHE A 33 4.72 -6.36 -4.66
CA PHE A 33 4.03 -5.11 -4.32
C PHE A 33 5.04 -4.02 -4.00
N PHE A 34 4.76 -2.81 -4.48
CA PHE A 34 5.47 -1.60 -4.07
C PHE A 34 4.46 -0.62 -3.48
N ILE A 35 4.72 -0.15 -2.25
CA ILE A 35 3.83 0.79 -1.56
C ILE A 35 4.54 2.15 -1.47
N ARG A 36 3.85 3.21 -1.88
CA ARG A 36 4.29 4.59 -1.63
C ARG A 36 3.23 5.32 -0.81
N GLY A 37 3.54 5.55 0.46
CA GLY A 37 2.77 6.43 1.33
C GLY A 37 3.18 7.88 1.12
N GLY A 38 2.22 8.78 0.97
CA GLY A 38 2.49 10.22 0.91
C GLY A 38 2.93 10.75 2.26
N ARG A 39 4.23 11.04 2.45
CA ARG A 39 4.64 11.88 3.59
C ARG A 39 4.07 13.27 3.37
N THR A 40 3.19 13.73 4.25
CA THR A 40 2.97 15.17 4.42
C THR A 40 4.31 15.73 4.90
N ARG A 41 4.98 16.48 4.02
CA ARG A 41 6.09 17.33 4.41
C ARG A 41 5.44 18.57 5.01
N ASN A 42 5.14 18.53 6.31
CA ASN A 42 4.92 19.76 7.05
C ASN A 42 6.27 20.49 6.99
N GLY A 43 6.34 21.50 6.14
CA GLY A 43 7.47 22.40 6.12
C GLY A 43 7.32 23.37 7.28
N GLU A 44 7.71 22.93 8.48
CA GLU A 44 8.30 23.69 9.59
C GLU A 44 9.17 22.73 10.42
#